data_AF-A0A2D6WRL1-F1
#
_entry.id   AF-A0A2D6WRL1-F1
#
_cell.length_a   1.000
_cell.length_b   1.000
_cell.length_c   1.000
_cell.angle_alpha   90.00
_cell.angle_beta   90.00
_cell.angle_gamma   90.00
#
_symmetry.space_group_name_H-M   'P 1'
#
loop_
_entity.id
_entity.type
_entity.pdbx_description
1 polymer ?
#
loop_
_entity_poly.entity_id
_entity_poly.type
_entity_poly.pdbx_seq_one_letter_code
_entity_poly.pdbx_strand_id
1 'polypeptide(L)'
;MKSDMGASVGVGGLIIGISMLVVFSMAYQAISLQIDSGVDRIEEADEPAPTFTIDDAVIYTGAMVDVTIVSGGAGYSSGGTIEASSGTGGFSATYTIDGLGAITSVVITSHGNYSSLPTLVVNGGGTPTSTASLTAVRGNVLYANITNTGSTTIAHDDVWMFLDGQDPTLFSTVYNPPLTDLWFSGETLFLDWFDTGLPGDERITMTVGQTTVGHSLW
;
A
#
# COMPACT_ATOMS: atom_id res chain seq x y z
N MET A 1 13.21 -95.14 10.30
CA MET A 1 13.45 -93.68 10.25
C MET A 1 12.69 -93.12 9.06
N LYS A 2 11.55 -92.47 9.28
CA LYS A 2 10.71 -91.89 8.22
C LYS A 2 10.47 -90.42 8.57
N SER A 3 10.78 -89.58 7.59
CA SER A 3 10.82 -88.10 7.57
C SER A 3 9.80 -87.37 8.47
N ASP A 4 10.30 -86.71 9.51
CA ASP A 4 9.62 -85.60 10.23
C ASP A 4 10.01 -84.21 9.68
N MET A 5 10.82 -84.16 8.61
CA MET A 5 11.39 -82.89 8.10
C MET A 5 10.44 -82.09 7.20
N GLY A 6 9.31 -82.67 6.76
CA GLY A 6 8.32 -82.00 5.90
C GLY A 6 7.36 -81.05 6.64
N ALA A 7 7.11 -81.29 7.94
CA ALA A 7 6.22 -80.44 8.74
C ALA A 7 6.93 -79.15 9.23
N SER A 8 8.24 -79.21 9.47
CA SER A 8 9.06 -78.09 9.98
C SER A 8 9.22 -76.96 8.95
N VAL A 9 9.37 -77.28 7.67
CA VAL A 9 9.43 -76.27 6.58
C VAL A 9 8.09 -75.55 6.37
N GLY A 10 6.95 -76.20 6.65
CA GLY A 10 5.62 -75.57 6.57
C GLY A 10 5.34 -74.59 7.71
N VAL A 11 5.79 -74.92 8.94
CA VAL A 11 5.67 -74.03 10.10
C VAL A 11 6.61 -72.83 9.98
N GLY A 12 7.83 -73.01 9.46
CA GLY A 12 8.77 -71.91 9.19
C GLY A 12 8.24 -70.92 8.14
N GLY A 13 7.59 -71.40 7.08
CA GLY A 13 6.94 -70.55 6.07
C GLY A 13 5.75 -69.76 6.64
N LEU A 14 4.97 -70.37 7.53
CA LEU A 14 3.84 -69.69 8.19
C LEU A 14 4.32 -68.60 9.16
N ILE A 15 5.38 -68.87 9.93
CA ILE A 15 6.00 -67.91 10.86
C ILE A 15 6.55 -66.70 10.06
N ILE A 16 7.27 -66.94 8.97
CA ILE A 16 7.79 -65.88 8.10
C ILE A 16 6.65 -65.07 7.48
N GLY A 17 5.56 -65.71 7.03
CA GLY A 17 4.40 -65.04 6.48
C GLY A 17 3.70 -64.11 7.49
N ILE A 18 3.53 -64.56 8.74
CA ILE A 18 2.92 -63.76 9.81
C ILE A 18 3.86 -62.61 10.22
N SER A 19 5.17 -62.85 10.35
CA SER A 19 6.14 -61.80 10.64
C SER A 19 6.19 -60.75 9.54
N MET A 20 6.12 -61.16 8.28
CA MET A 20 6.10 -60.25 7.14
C MET A 20 4.81 -59.43 7.09
N LEU A 21 3.67 -60.00 7.45
CA LEU A 21 2.40 -59.27 7.60
C LEU A 21 2.46 -58.22 8.71
N VAL A 22 3.12 -58.52 9.84
CA VAL A 22 3.32 -57.54 10.92
C VAL A 22 4.24 -56.40 10.49
N VAL A 23 5.32 -56.69 9.77
CA VAL A 23 6.19 -55.64 9.22
C VAL A 23 5.43 -54.80 8.19
N PHE A 24 4.60 -55.42 7.35
CA PHE A 24 3.78 -54.71 6.36
C PHE A 24 2.72 -53.84 7.04
N SER A 25 2.11 -54.29 8.15
CA SER A 25 1.13 -53.49 8.88
C SER A 25 1.78 -52.30 9.59
N MET A 26 2.96 -52.49 10.18
CA MET A 26 3.74 -51.39 10.76
C MET A 26 4.21 -50.41 9.70
N ALA A 27 4.67 -50.90 8.53
CA ALA A 27 5.04 -50.05 7.40
C ALA A 27 3.84 -49.26 6.86
N TYR A 28 2.68 -49.89 6.73
CA TYR A 28 1.45 -49.22 6.29
C TYR A 28 1.03 -48.12 7.26
N GLN A 29 1.05 -48.39 8.57
CA GLN A 29 0.74 -47.39 9.59
C GLN A 29 1.75 -46.23 9.57
N ALA A 30 3.04 -46.53 9.42
CA ALA A 30 4.08 -45.51 9.31
C ALA A 30 3.90 -44.62 8.07
N ILE A 31 3.57 -45.22 6.92
CA ILE A 31 3.28 -44.49 5.69
C ILE A 31 2.02 -43.63 5.84
N SER A 32 0.95 -44.16 6.43
CA SER A 32 -0.29 -43.41 6.67
C SER A 32 -0.02 -42.18 7.53
N LEU A 33 0.70 -42.34 8.65
CA LEU A 33 1.08 -41.23 9.52
C LEU A 33 1.97 -40.20 8.81
N GLN A 34 2.87 -40.67 7.92
CA GLN A 34 3.72 -39.78 7.14
C GLN A 34 2.95 -39.02 6.06
N ILE A 35 1.91 -39.62 5.49
CA ILE A 35 1.00 -38.95 4.55
C ILE A 35 0.16 -37.92 5.28
N ASP A 36 -0.46 -38.28 6.40
CA ASP A 36 -1.30 -37.36 7.19
C ASP A 36 -0.47 -36.15 7.66
N SER A 37 0.69 -36.39 8.27
CA SER A 37 1.60 -35.29 8.66
C SER A 37 2.18 -34.53 7.47
N GLY A 38 2.34 -35.17 6.31
CA GLY A 38 2.75 -34.51 5.08
C GLY A 38 1.67 -33.55 4.56
N VAL A 39 0.40 -33.93 4.67
CA VAL A 39 -0.75 -33.11 4.28
C VAL A 39 -0.93 -31.94 5.24
N ASP A 40 -0.89 -32.17 6.56
CA ASP A 40 -0.99 -31.10 7.57
C ASP A 40 0.09 -30.02 7.34
N ARG A 41 1.31 -30.44 7.00
CA ARG A 41 2.41 -29.53 6.69
C ARG A 41 2.24 -28.76 5.38
N ILE A 42 1.49 -29.31 4.41
CA ILE A 42 1.18 -28.61 3.16
C ILE A 42 0.11 -27.56 3.43
N GLU A 43 -0.89 -27.87 4.26
CA GLU A 43 -1.92 -26.91 4.67
C GLU A 43 -1.35 -25.79 5.54
N GLU A 44 -0.41 -26.09 6.45
CA GLU A 44 0.29 -25.08 7.26
C GLU A 44 1.33 -24.27 6.47
N ALA A 45 1.79 -24.78 5.32
CA ALA A 45 2.68 -24.05 4.41
C ALA A 45 1.93 -23.10 3.47
N ASP A 46 0.60 -23.12 3.45
CA ASP A 46 -0.20 -22.14 2.70
C ASP A 46 -0.19 -20.81 3.47
N GLU A 47 0.66 -19.88 3.03
CA GLU A 47 0.73 -18.55 3.63
C GLU A 47 -0.58 -17.80 3.29
N PRO A 48 -1.30 -17.24 4.28
CA PRO A 48 -2.52 -16.52 4.01
C PRO A 48 -2.30 -15.39 3.00
N ALA A 49 -3.13 -15.37 1.95
CA ALA A 49 -3.06 -14.32 0.95
C ALA A 49 -3.27 -12.94 1.61
N PRO A 50 -2.50 -11.91 1.21
CA PRO A 50 -2.71 -10.56 1.71
C PRO A 50 -4.10 -10.07 1.31
N THR A 51 -4.84 -9.47 2.23
CA THR A 51 -6.18 -8.92 1.94
C THR A 51 -6.32 -7.54 2.54
N PHE A 52 -6.98 -6.65 1.79
CA PHE A 52 -7.17 -5.26 2.16
C PHE A 52 -8.43 -4.71 1.51
N THR A 53 -8.90 -3.56 1.97
CA THR A 53 -10.07 -2.84 1.42
C THR A 53 -9.72 -1.39 1.13
N ILE A 54 -10.35 -0.82 0.11
CA ILE A 54 -10.39 0.63 -0.09
C ILE A 54 -11.71 1.08 0.53
N ASP A 55 -11.63 1.71 1.70
CA ASP A 55 -12.80 2.05 2.52
C ASP A 55 -13.51 3.28 1.98
N ASP A 56 -12.73 4.25 1.50
CA ASP A 56 -13.18 5.38 0.71
C ASP A 56 -12.10 5.82 -0.27
N ALA A 57 -12.52 6.46 -1.35
CA ALA A 57 -11.63 7.13 -2.27
C ALA A 57 -12.36 8.29 -2.97
N VAL A 58 -11.69 9.42 -3.12
CA VAL A 58 -12.23 10.60 -3.82
C VAL A 58 -11.12 11.32 -4.59
N ILE A 59 -11.43 11.74 -5.81
CA ILE A 59 -10.51 12.52 -6.64
C ILE A 59 -10.92 13.99 -6.74
N TYR A 60 -9.97 14.88 -6.50
CA TYR A 60 -10.11 16.31 -6.76
C TYR A 60 -9.40 16.66 -8.06
N THR A 61 -10.18 16.91 -9.11
CA THR A 61 -9.66 17.28 -10.45
C THR A 61 -9.24 18.75 -10.57
N GLY A 62 -9.34 19.49 -9.47
CA GLY A 62 -9.02 20.90 -9.40
C GLY A 62 -8.08 21.29 -8.28
N ALA A 63 -7.29 20.33 -7.85
CA ALA A 63 -6.38 20.46 -6.74
C ALA A 63 -5.08 21.17 -7.16
N MET A 64 -4.45 21.89 -6.24
CA MET A 64 -3.16 22.54 -6.48
C MET A 64 -2.06 21.55 -6.15
N VAL A 65 -1.25 21.14 -7.14
CA VAL A 65 -0.20 20.12 -6.95
C VAL A 65 1.19 20.73 -6.77
N ASP A 66 1.39 21.96 -7.25
CA ASP A 66 2.64 22.69 -7.11
C ASP A 66 2.40 24.21 -7.06
N VAL A 67 3.40 24.94 -6.54
CA VAL A 67 3.45 26.40 -6.52
C VAL A 67 4.78 26.86 -7.08
N THR A 68 4.75 27.47 -8.26
CA THR A 68 5.91 28.09 -8.87
C THR A 68 6.17 29.46 -8.23
N ILE A 69 7.35 29.63 -7.64
CA ILE A 69 7.83 30.93 -7.14
C ILE A 69 8.43 31.71 -8.30
N VAL A 70 7.72 32.73 -8.79
CA VAL A 70 8.23 33.66 -9.82
C VAL A 70 9.14 34.71 -9.19
N SER A 71 8.80 35.16 -7.99
CA SER A 71 9.64 36.01 -7.14
C SER A 71 9.32 35.75 -5.67
N GLY A 72 10.34 35.49 -4.85
CA GLY A 72 10.17 35.25 -3.41
C GLY A 72 9.80 36.50 -2.60
N GLY A 73 9.79 37.69 -3.21
CA GLY A 73 9.60 38.96 -2.50
C GLY A 73 10.73 39.26 -1.52
N ALA A 74 10.45 40.06 -0.48
CA ALA A 74 11.39 40.36 0.59
C ALA A 74 10.66 40.84 1.86
N GLY A 75 11.30 40.66 3.02
CA GLY A 75 10.79 41.12 4.31
C GLY A 75 9.73 40.21 4.95
N TYR A 76 9.56 38.98 4.45
CA TYR A 76 8.75 37.96 5.14
C TYR A 76 9.52 37.41 6.35
N SER A 77 8.77 37.07 7.40
CA SER A 77 9.23 36.31 8.55
C SER A 77 8.58 34.93 8.58
N SER A 78 9.11 34.03 9.40
CA SER A 78 8.51 32.71 9.63
C SER A 78 7.11 32.83 10.27
N GLY A 79 6.29 31.79 10.08
CA GLY A 79 4.97 31.68 10.68
C GLY A 79 3.81 32.23 9.85
N GLY A 80 4.02 32.56 8.57
CA GLY A 80 2.94 32.81 7.62
C GLY A 80 2.52 31.56 6.86
N THR A 81 1.41 31.68 6.12
CA THR A 81 0.85 30.67 5.21
C THR A 81 0.70 31.26 3.81
N ILE A 82 0.64 30.40 2.79
CA ILE A 82 0.17 30.78 1.45
C ILE A 82 -1.24 30.23 1.31
N GLU A 83 -2.16 31.10 0.92
CA GLU A 83 -3.58 30.81 0.79
C GLU A 83 -4.09 31.30 -0.55
N ALA A 84 -5.19 30.71 -1.02
CA ALA A 84 -5.90 31.26 -2.17
C ALA A 84 -6.67 32.50 -1.73
N SER A 85 -6.43 33.64 -2.40
CA SER A 85 -7.16 34.90 -2.16
C SER A 85 -8.61 34.88 -2.65
N SER A 86 -8.96 33.89 -3.47
CA SER A 86 -10.29 33.74 -4.06
C SER A 86 -10.64 32.26 -4.24
N GLY A 87 -11.94 31.96 -4.21
CA GLY A 87 -12.47 30.60 -4.27
C GLY A 87 -12.66 29.95 -2.91
N THR A 88 -13.51 28.93 -2.84
CA THR A 88 -13.83 28.16 -1.62
C THR A 88 -13.15 26.79 -1.62
N GLY A 89 -11.96 26.69 -2.22
CA GLY A 89 -11.28 25.41 -2.42
C GLY A 89 -10.41 24.96 -1.25
N GLY A 90 -10.09 25.82 -0.27
CA GLY A 90 -9.41 25.42 0.97
C GLY A 90 -7.91 25.09 0.82
N PHE A 91 -7.25 25.67 -0.18
CA PHE A 91 -5.79 25.55 -0.37
C PHE A 91 -5.03 26.19 0.78
N SER A 92 -4.01 25.49 1.27
CA SER A 92 -3.07 26.01 2.25
C SER A 92 -1.69 25.43 1.99
N ALA A 93 -0.67 26.26 2.15
CA ALA A 93 0.72 25.85 2.11
C ALA A 93 1.54 26.62 3.13
N THR A 94 2.63 26.00 3.57
CA THR A 94 3.68 26.66 4.35
C THR A 94 4.85 27.00 3.45
N TYR A 95 5.70 27.92 3.88
CA TYR A 95 6.86 28.34 3.11
C TYR A 95 8.10 28.48 3.99
N THR A 96 9.25 28.37 3.35
CA THR A 96 10.54 28.72 3.97
C THR A 96 11.09 30.00 3.35
N ILE A 97 11.92 30.71 4.11
CA ILE A 97 12.52 31.99 3.71
C ILE A 97 14.04 31.94 3.80
N ASP A 98 14.70 32.79 3.03
CA ASP A 98 16.13 33.07 3.19
C ASP A 98 16.41 34.09 4.33
N GLY A 99 17.68 34.43 4.50
CA GLY A 99 18.12 35.41 5.51
C GLY A 99 17.67 36.86 5.27
N LEU A 100 17.12 37.18 4.10
CA LEU A 100 16.55 38.48 3.74
C LEU A 100 15.01 38.48 3.77
N GLY A 101 14.40 37.32 4.08
CA GLY A 101 12.96 37.16 4.11
C GLY A 101 12.33 36.98 2.73
N ALA A 102 13.06 36.46 1.73
CA ALA A 102 12.50 36.03 0.46
C ALA A 102 12.06 34.56 0.53
N ILE A 103 10.89 34.24 -0.02
CA ILE A 103 10.36 32.87 -0.06
C ILE A 103 11.21 32.01 -1.00
N THR A 104 11.70 30.87 -0.50
CA THR A 104 12.60 29.96 -1.23
C THR A 104 12.00 28.60 -1.52
N SER A 105 11.09 28.11 -0.68
CA SER A 105 10.34 26.88 -0.93
C SER A 105 8.93 26.96 -0.41
N VAL A 106 8.04 26.15 -0.99
CA VAL A 106 6.64 26.01 -0.60
C VAL A 106 6.36 24.53 -0.36
N VAL A 107 5.65 24.23 0.72
CA VAL A 107 5.17 22.89 1.05
C VAL A 107 3.66 22.97 1.19
N ILE A 108 2.95 22.32 0.27
CA ILE A 108 1.48 22.26 0.26
C ILE A 108 1.04 21.39 1.43
N THR A 109 0.11 21.90 2.24
CA THR A 109 -0.48 21.18 3.37
C THR A 109 -1.94 20.81 3.10
N SER A 110 -2.60 21.53 2.20
CA SER A 110 -3.92 21.22 1.67
C SER A 110 -3.97 21.64 0.21
N HIS A 111 -4.21 20.67 -0.68
CA HIS A 111 -4.25 20.89 -2.12
C HIS A 111 -5.50 21.68 -2.55
N GLY A 112 -6.59 21.55 -1.79
CA GLY A 112 -7.89 22.15 -2.08
C GLY A 112 -8.54 21.65 -3.37
N ASN A 113 -9.68 22.24 -3.76
CA ASN A 113 -10.35 21.91 -5.03
C ASN A 113 -11.00 23.15 -5.65
N TYR A 114 -10.53 23.54 -6.84
CA TYR A 114 -10.93 24.78 -7.52
C TYR A 114 -11.34 24.50 -8.96
N SER A 115 -12.39 25.19 -9.42
CA SER A 115 -12.82 25.15 -10.83
C SER A 115 -11.96 25.99 -11.78
N SER A 116 -11.20 26.95 -11.24
CA SER A 116 -10.27 27.81 -11.97
C SER A 116 -9.03 28.09 -11.13
N LEU A 117 -7.89 28.42 -11.75
CA LEU A 117 -6.66 28.75 -11.04
C LEU A 117 -6.89 29.96 -10.09
N PRO A 118 -6.71 29.80 -8.77
CA PRO A 118 -6.83 30.91 -7.84
C PRO A 118 -5.57 31.78 -7.85
N THR A 119 -5.72 33.05 -7.44
CA THR A 119 -4.57 33.89 -7.12
C THR A 119 -4.07 33.56 -5.72
N LEU A 120 -2.78 33.26 -5.58
CA LEU A 120 -2.15 32.96 -4.30
C LEU A 120 -1.71 34.24 -3.59
N VAL A 121 -1.91 34.28 -2.29
CA VAL A 121 -1.44 35.37 -1.41
C VAL A 121 -0.73 34.78 -0.22
N VAL A 122 0.27 35.50 0.26
CA VAL A 122 0.95 35.18 1.52
C VAL A 122 0.21 35.89 2.64
N ASN A 123 -0.20 35.14 3.65
CA ASN A 123 -0.91 35.62 4.83
C ASN A 123 -0.06 35.44 6.08
N GLY A 124 -0.06 36.43 6.97
CA GLY A 124 0.83 36.45 8.14
C GLY A 124 2.32 36.58 7.79
N GLY A 125 3.20 36.20 8.72
CA GLY A 125 4.65 36.21 8.48
C GLY A 125 5.27 37.60 8.30
N GLY A 126 4.82 38.59 9.07
CA GLY A 126 5.40 39.93 9.07
C GLY A 126 4.81 40.90 8.03
N THR A 127 5.51 42.00 7.76
CA THR A 127 5.11 43.01 6.77
C THR A 127 6.13 43.01 5.63
N PRO A 128 5.80 42.45 4.45
CA PRO A 128 6.76 42.38 3.36
C PRO A 128 7.11 43.77 2.85
N THR A 129 8.38 43.98 2.50
CA THR A 129 8.87 45.19 1.82
C THR A 129 8.72 45.07 0.30
N SER A 130 8.66 43.84 -0.21
CA SER A 130 8.32 43.49 -1.59
C SER A 130 7.44 42.26 -1.61
N THR A 131 6.31 42.32 -2.31
CA THR A 131 5.35 41.22 -2.38
C THR A 131 5.87 40.07 -3.24
N ALA A 132 5.76 38.84 -2.75
CA ALA A 132 6.06 37.64 -3.52
C ALA A 132 5.09 37.46 -4.69
N SER A 133 5.58 36.91 -5.79
CA SER A 133 4.79 36.52 -6.96
C SER A 133 4.83 35.00 -7.09
N LEU A 134 3.67 34.38 -6.93
CA LEU A 134 3.47 32.94 -6.88
C LEU A 134 2.45 32.54 -7.93
N THR A 135 2.71 31.47 -8.67
CA THR A 135 1.78 30.90 -9.64
C THR A 135 1.41 29.50 -9.20
N ALA A 136 0.11 29.23 -9.04
CA ALA A 136 -0.38 27.90 -8.70
C ALA A 136 -0.36 26.99 -9.93
N VAL A 137 -0.02 25.72 -9.73
CA VAL A 137 -0.11 24.66 -10.73
C VAL A 137 -1.27 23.74 -10.34
N ARG A 138 -2.27 23.67 -11.20
CA ARG A 138 -3.45 22.81 -11.00
C ARG A 138 -3.18 21.43 -11.57
N GLY A 139 -3.59 20.42 -10.83
CA GLY A 139 -3.56 19.03 -11.23
C GLY A 139 -4.68 18.28 -10.51
N ASN A 140 -4.45 16.98 -10.33
CA ASN A 140 -5.39 16.09 -9.68
C ASN A 140 -4.76 15.50 -8.43
N VAL A 141 -5.60 15.27 -7.42
CA VAL A 141 -5.21 14.61 -6.17
C VAL A 141 -6.26 13.58 -5.82
N LEU A 142 -5.81 12.37 -5.56
CA LEU A 142 -6.61 11.26 -5.08
C LEU A 142 -6.37 11.08 -3.58
N TYR A 143 -7.45 11.12 -2.82
CA TYR A 143 -7.48 10.75 -1.42
C TYR A 143 -8.11 9.37 -1.27
N ALA A 144 -7.51 8.49 -0.49
CA ALA A 144 -8.13 7.20 -0.17
C ALA A 144 -7.77 6.73 1.24
N ASN A 145 -8.74 6.18 1.95
CA ASN A 145 -8.51 5.41 3.16
C ASN A 145 -8.50 3.93 2.81
N ILE A 146 -7.43 3.24 3.21
CA ILE A 146 -7.18 1.87 2.79
C ILE A 146 -6.82 1.06 4.03
N THR A 147 -7.52 -0.05 4.27
CA THR A 147 -7.33 -0.87 5.47
C THR A 147 -6.83 -2.28 5.15
N ASN A 148 -5.77 -2.73 5.82
CA ASN A 148 -5.34 -4.12 5.76
C ASN A 148 -6.28 -4.95 6.63
N THR A 149 -7.21 -5.64 5.98
CA THR A 149 -8.21 -6.50 6.66
C THR A 149 -7.72 -7.93 6.84
N GLY A 150 -6.56 -8.27 6.29
CA GLY A 150 -5.97 -9.60 6.35
C GLY A 150 -5.22 -9.87 7.63
N SER A 151 -4.72 -11.11 7.77
CA SER A 151 -3.88 -11.53 8.89
C SER A 151 -2.38 -11.36 8.65
N THR A 152 -1.98 -10.96 7.44
CA THR A 152 -0.56 -10.81 7.04
C THR A 152 -0.15 -9.35 6.94
N THR A 153 1.12 -9.09 7.23
CA THR A 153 1.74 -7.78 6.98
C THR A 153 2.07 -7.65 5.51
N ILE A 154 1.75 -6.51 4.91
CA ILE A 154 1.97 -6.22 3.50
C ILE A 154 3.15 -5.24 3.38
N ALA A 155 4.13 -5.49 2.50
CA ALA A 155 5.13 -4.49 2.20
C ALA A 155 4.59 -3.48 1.17
N HIS A 156 4.86 -2.19 1.36
CA HIS A 156 4.43 -1.15 0.42
C HIS A 156 5.02 -1.35 -1.00
N ASP A 157 6.21 -1.95 -1.09
CA ASP A 157 6.88 -2.28 -2.36
C ASP A 157 6.24 -3.47 -3.11
N ASP A 158 5.29 -4.18 -2.51
CA ASP A 158 4.57 -5.27 -3.17
C ASP A 158 3.18 -4.83 -3.69
N VAL A 159 2.77 -3.61 -3.36
CA VAL A 159 1.45 -3.07 -3.71
C VAL A 159 1.56 -2.21 -4.97
N TRP A 160 0.81 -2.58 -6.00
CA TRP A 160 0.69 -1.83 -7.24
C TRP A 160 -0.67 -1.15 -7.34
N MET A 161 -0.65 0.09 -7.80
CA MET A 161 -1.83 0.92 -8.02
C MET A 161 -2.04 1.21 -9.50
N PHE A 162 -3.29 1.36 -9.89
CA PHE A 162 -3.72 1.66 -11.25
C PHE A 162 -4.88 2.63 -11.18
N LEU A 163 -4.91 3.54 -12.14
CA LEU A 163 -6.06 4.40 -12.39
C LEU A 163 -6.65 3.99 -13.74
N ASP A 164 -7.92 3.59 -13.75
CA ASP A 164 -8.64 3.10 -14.94
C ASP A 164 -7.88 2.01 -15.74
N GLY A 165 -7.10 1.19 -15.04
CA GLY A 165 -6.28 0.12 -15.64
C GLY A 165 -5.13 0.62 -16.52
N GLN A 166 -4.75 1.89 -16.41
CA GLN A 166 -3.58 2.48 -17.06
C GLN A 166 -2.29 2.13 -16.31
N ASP A 167 -1.19 2.83 -16.60
CA ASP A 167 0.17 2.49 -16.15
C ASP A 167 0.25 2.18 -14.64
N PRO A 168 0.86 1.03 -14.26
CA PRO A 168 1.03 0.66 -12.86
C PRO A 168 1.98 1.63 -12.15
N THR A 169 1.54 2.10 -10.99
CA THR A 169 2.36 2.91 -10.08
C THR A 169 2.58 2.16 -8.78
N LEU A 170 3.81 2.13 -8.28
CA LEU A 170 4.12 1.42 -7.04
C LEU A 170 3.66 2.22 -5.82
N PHE A 171 3.01 1.58 -4.86
CA PHE A 171 2.45 2.26 -3.68
C PHE A 171 3.54 3.01 -2.88
N SER A 172 4.70 2.40 -2.68
CA SER A 172 5.84 3.02 -1.97
C SER A 172 6.43 4.26 -2.65
N THR A 173 6.16 4.48 -3.95
CA THR A 173 6.61 5.70 -4.65
C THR A 173 5.71 6.91 -4.39
N VAL A 174 4.50 6.66 -3.90
CA VAL A 174 3.47 7.67 -3.69
C VAL A 174 3.20 7.86 -2.20
N TYR A 175 3.12 6.76 -1.46
CA TYR A 175 2.92 6.78 -0.02
C TYR A 175 4.27 6.76 0.69
N ASN A 176 4.63 7.89 1.32
CA ASN A 176 5.87 8.02 2.08
C ASN A 176 5.58 7.99 3.59
N PRO A 177 5.57 6.80 4.21
CA PRO A 177 5.21 6.64 5.61
C PRO A 177 6.23 7.33 6.54
N PRO A 178 5.79 7.82 7.71
CA PRO A 178 6.69 8.46 8.66
C PRO A 178 7.59 7.47 9.41
N LEU A 179 7.28 6.16 9.40
CA LEU A 179 7.91 5.17 10.28
C LEU A 179 8.38 3.89 9.61
N THR A 180 7.57 3.27 8.73
CA THR A 180 7.88 1.94 8.18
C THR A 180 7.19 1.70 6.83
N ASP A 181 7.86 0.95 5.97
CA ASP A 181 7.35 0.51 4.66
C ASP A 181 6.48 -0.77 4.75
N LEU A 182 6.01 -1.09 5.95
CA LEU A 182 5.16 -2.24 6.25
C LEU A 182 3.77 -1.76 6.65
N TRP A 183 2.76 -2.47 6.16
CA TRP A 183 1.36 -2.23 6.43
C TRP A 183 0.79 -3.40 7.24
N PHE A 184 0.54 -3.15 8.51
CA PHE A 184 0.17 -4.20 9.47
C PHE A 184 -1.30 -4.57 9.39
N SER A 185 -1.62 -5.79 9.83
CA SER A 185 -3.01 -6.26 9.96
C SER A 185 -3.84 -5.31 10.84
N GLY A 186 -4.99 -4.88 10.34
CA GLY A 186 -5.92 -3.96 10.99
C GLY A 186 -5.57 -2.48 10.86
N GLU A 187 -4.46 -2.13 10.22
CA GLU A 187 -4.04 -0.74 10.04
C GLU A 187 -4.75 -0.08 8.85
N THR A 188 -5.20 1.16 9.05
CA THR A 188 -5.74 2.03 8.00
C THR A 188 -4.70 3.09 7.62
N LEU A 189 -4.36 3.16 6.34
CA LEU A 189 -3.47 4.15 5.76
C LEU A 189 -4.29 5.21 5.00
N PHE A 190 -3.86 6.47 5.11
CA PHE A 190 -4.40 7.57 4.33
C PHE A 190 -3.47 7.89 3.16
N LEU A 191 -3.91 7.58 1.95
CA LEU A 191 -3.21 7.89 0.71
C LEU A 191 -3.56 9.31 0.24
N ASP A 192 -2.52 10.09 -0.04
CA ASP A 192 -2.60 11.37 -0.75
C ASP A 192 -1.74 11.25 -2.02
N TRP A 193 -2.38 10.90 -3.14
CA TRP A 193 -1.71 10.70 -4.43
C TRP A 193 -2.00 11.86 -5.36
N PHE A 194 -1.01 12.73 -5.55
CA PHE A 194 -1.11 13.89 -6.44
C PHE A 194 -0.27 13.72 -7.72
N ASP A 195 -0.57 14.57 -8.70
CA ASP A 195 0.12 14.59 -10.01
C ASP A 195 0.08 13.24 -10.74
N THR A 196 -1.11 12.64 -10.79
CA THR A 196 -1.34 11.33 -11.43
C THR A 196 -1.12 11.34 -12.95
N GLY A 197 -0.94 12.52 -13.57
CA GLY A 197 -0.77 12.68 -15.01
C GLY A 197 -2.02 12.36 -15.84
N LEU A 198 -3.11 11.91 -15.21
CA LEU A 198 -4.31 11.45 -15.87
C LEU A 198 -5.49 12.39 -15.59
N PRO A 199 -6.14 12.95 -16.63
CA PRO A 199 -7.28 13.83 -16.45
C PRO A 199 -8.57 13.03 -16.23
N GLY A 200 -8.99 12.89 -14.98
CA GLY A 200 -10.36 12.44 -14.66
C GLY A 200 -10.52 10.93 -14.60
N ASP A 201 -9.72 10.28 -13.77
CA ASP A 201 -9.83 8.85 -13.49
C ASP A 201 -11.15 8.50 -12.79
N GLU A 202 -11.78 7.42 -13.21
CA GLU A 202 -13.05 6.98 -12.62
C GLU A 202 -12.88 5.94 -11.52
N ARG A 203 -11.77 5.20 -11.53
CA ARG A 203 -11.53 4.10 -10.62
C ARG A 203 -10.05 3.97 -10.24
N ILE A 204 -9.80 3.86 -8.93
CA ILE A 204 -8.55 3.31 -8.42
C ILE A 204 -8.66 1.79 -8.33
N THR A 205 -7.59 1.10 -8.72
CA THR A 205 -7.40 -0.33 -8.47
C THR A 205 -6.06 -0.53 -7.81
N MET A 206 -6.01 -1.41 -6.82
CA MET A 206 -4.79 -1.81 -6.11
C MET A 206 -4.66 -3.32 -6.15
N THR A 207 -3.44 -3.82 -6.23
CA THR A 207 -3.16 -5.26 -6.24
C THR A 207 -1.92 -5.60 -5.44
N VAL A 208 -1.95 -6.74 -4.77
CA VAL A 208 -0.83 -7.35 -4.05
C VAL A 208 -0.96 -8.86 -4.10
N GLY A 209 0.07 -9.55 -4.60
CA GLY A 209 -0.01 -10.98 -4.86
C GLY A 209 -1.22 -11.35 -5.72
N GLN A 210 -2.13 -12.18 -5.18
CA GLN A 210 -3.36 -12.61 -5.86
C GLN A 210 -4.58 -11.72 -5.56
N THR A 211 -4.45 -10.75 -4.67
CA THR A 211 -5.56 -9.89 -4.25
C THR A 211 -5.57 -8.62 -5.07
N THR A 212 -6.73 -8.31 -5.67
CA THR A 212 -6.98 -7.08 -6.42
C THR A 212 -8.28 -6.45 -5.93
N VAL A 213 -8.24 -5.16 -5.61
CA VAL A 213 -9.38 -4.38 -5.12
C VAL A 213 -9.54 -3.14 -5.99
N GLY A 214 -10.77 -2.79 -6.35
CA GLY A 214 -11.07 -1.58 -7.11
C GLY A 214 -12.18 -0.77 -6.46
N HIS A 215 -12.12 0.56 -6.61
CA HIS A 215 -13.08 1.49 -6.02
C HIS A 215 -13.35 2.67 -6.97
N SER A 216 -14.62 3.08 -7.09
CA SER A 216 -15.03 4.26 -7.88
C SER A 216 -14.61 5.55 -7.19
N LEU A 217 -14.23 6.58 -7.94
CA LEU A 217 -13.73 7.85 -7.39
C LEU A 217 -14.79 8.96 -7.25
N TRP A 218 -16.04 8.63 -7.58
CA TRP A 218 -17.23 9.49 -7.53
C TRP A 218 -18.42 8.78 -6.88
#